data_AF-A0A7X7PL15-F1
#
_entry.id   AF-A0A7X7PL15-F1
#
_cell.length_a   1.000
_cell.length_b   1.000
_cell.length_c   1.000
_cell.angle_alpha   90.00
_cell.angle_beta   90.00
_cell.angle_gamma   90.00
#
_symmetry.space_group_name_H-M   'P 1'
#
loop_
_entity.id
_entity.type
_entity.pdbx_description
1 polymer ?
#
loop_
_entity_poly.entity_id
_entity_poly.type
_entity_poly.pdbx_seq_one_letter_code
_entity_poly.pdbx_strand_id
1 'polypeptide(L)'
;ERMVAALNQPRFDPIPVEEQVATIFAGTQGYLDDVAADRVPAFLNGLRIHLRAANAALLATIRSEGELSEQTEQALREAIGEYHREHVGAEEEAASVARVPAAGAESAG
;
A
#
# COMPACT_ATOMS: atom_id res chain seq x y z
N GLU A 1 -19.93 34.78 10.55
CA GLU A 1 -19.09 33.95 11.44
C GLU A 1 -19.56 32.49 11.59
N ARG A 2 -20.86 32.19 11.82
CA ARG A 2 -21.37 30.79 11.81
C ARG A 2 -21.15 30.02 10.49
N MET A 3 -21.22 30.74 9.36
CA MET A 3 -21.00 30.18 8.03
C MET A 3 -19.53 29.78 7.76
N VAL A 4 -18.58 30.43 8.44
CA VAL A 4 -17.14 30.14 8.29
C VAL A 4 -16.74 28.90 9.08
N ALA A 5 -17.36 28.68 10.26
CA ALA A 5 -17.19 27.45 11.03
C ALA A 5 -17.83 26.23 10.34
N ALA A 6 -18.97 26.41 9.65
CA ALA A 6 -19.61 25.34 8.86
C ALA A 6 -18.79 24.90 7.63
N LEU A 7 -17.93 25.79 7.12
CA LEU A 7 -17.02 25.55 6.00
C LEU A 7 -15.63 25.06 6.45
N ASN A 8 -15.36 25.03 7.75
CA ASN A 8 -14.12 24.52 8.31
C ASN A 8 -14.29 23.02 8.61
N GLN A 9 -14.39 22.23 7.54
CA GLN A 9 -14.41 20.78 7.64
C GLN A 9 -13.02 20.31 8.13
N PRO A 10 -12.92 19.57 9.25
CA PRO A 10 -11.74 18.74 9.48
C PRO A 10 -11.66 17.80 8.26
N ARG A 11 -10.53 17.82 7.55
CA ARG A 11 -10.37 17.13 6.27
C ARG A 11 -10.74 15.65 6.41
N PHE A 12 -11.94 15.28 5.94
CA PHE A 12 -12.05 14.02 5.21
C PHE A 12 -11.24 14.28 3.95
N ASP A 13 -10.04 13.71 3.88
CA ASP A 13 -9.25 13.67 2.65
C ASP A 13 -9.75 12.41 1.93
N PRO A 14 -10.80 12.51 1.08
CA PRO A 14 -11.25 11.36 0.33
C PRO A 14 -10.06 10.83 -0.46
N ILE A 15 -9.78 9.54 -0.33
CA ILE A 15 -8.76 8.89 -1.15
C ILE A 15 -9.14 9.17 -2.61
N PRO A 16 -8.26 9.75 -3.45
CA PRO A 16 -8.54 9.95 -4.86
C PRO A 16 -8.93 8.63 -5.54
N VAL A 17 -9.84 8.66 -6.51
CA VAL A 17 -10.38 7.46 -7.14
C VAL A 17 -9.26 6.59 -7.73
N GLU A 18 -8.27 7.22 -8.37
CA GLU A 18 -7.10 6.56 -8.91
C GLU A 18 -6.27 5.81 -7.86
N GLU A 19 -6.17 6.33 -6.64
CA GLU A 19 -5.49 5.68 -5.52
C GLU A 19 -6.34 4.55 -4.91
N GLN A 20 -7.67 4.70 -4.90
CA GLN A 20 -8.58 3.62 -4.51
C GLN A 20 -8.51 2.46 -5.51
N VAL A 21 -8.48 2.75 -6.82
CA VAL A 21 -8.31 1.75 -7.89
C VAL A 21 -7.01 0.98 -7.69
N ALA A 22 -5.89 1.66 -7.44
CA ALA A 22 -4.61 1.00 -7.17
C ALA A 22 -4.65 0.10 -5.93
N THR A 23 -5.32 0.55 -4.86
CA THR A 23 -5.47 -0.22 -3.61
C THR A 23 -6.32 -1.48 -3.82
N ILE A 24 -7.43 -1.37 -4.54
CA ILE A 24 -8.30 -2.50 -4.87
C ILE A 24 -7.57 -3.46 -5.80
N PHE A 25 -6.88 -2.94 -6.81
CA PHE A 25 -6.09 -3.75 -7.74
C PHE A 25 -5.00 -4.54 -7.01
N ALA A 26 -4.29 -3.92 -6.07
CA ALA A 26 -3.31 -4.62 -5.25
C ALA A 26 -3.92 -5.82 -4.50
N GLY A 27 -5.12 -5.64 -3.92
CA GLY A 27 -5.85 -6.71 -3.26
C GLY A 27 -6.36 -7.80 -4.19
N THR A 28 -6.90 -7.46 -5.37
CA THR A 28 -7.44 -8.46 -6.31
C THR A 28 -6.36 -9.26 -7.04
N GLN A 29 -5.15 -8.71 -7.15
CA GLN A 29 -3.98 -9.37 -7.75
C GLN A 29 -3.12 -10.15 -6.74
N GLY A 30 -3.51 -10.21 -5.47
CA GLY A 30 -2.82 -11.00 -4.45
C GLY A 30 -1.58 -10.34 -3.83
N TYR A 31 -1.31 -9.05 -4.09
CA TYR A 31 -0.15 -8.35 -3.49
C TYR A 31 -0.26 -8.12 -1.99
N LEU A 32 -1.38 -8.51 -1.36
CA LEU A 32 -1.60 -8.41 0.08
C LEU A 32 -1.50 -9.78 0.77
N ASP A 33 -1.37 -10.87 0.02
CA ASP A 33 -1.42 -12.23 0.55
C ASP A 33 -0.21 -12.54 1.45
N ASP A 34 0.95 -11.94 1.13
CA ASP A 34 2.20 -12.08 1.88
C ASP A 34 2.40 -10.97 2.94
N VAL A 35 1.43 -10.07 3.11
CA VAL A 35 1.48 -8.96 4.08
C VAL A 35 0.70 -9.34 5.34
N ALA A 36 1.32 -9.21 6.51
CA ALA A 36 0.63 -9.46 7.78
C ALA A 36 -0.62 -8.57 7.91
N ALA A 37 -1.73 -9.14 8.40
CA ALA A 37 -3.03 -8.47 8.41
C ALA A 37 -3.04 -7.11 9.13
N ASP A 38 -2.27 -6.96 10.21
CA ASP A 38 -2.12 -5.70 10.94
C ASP A 38 -1.23 -4.67 10.20
N ARG A 39 -0.43 -5.11 9.24
CA ARG A 39 0.46 -4.28 8.41
C ARG A 39 -0.18 -3.82 7.10
N VAL A 40 -1.24 -4.48 6.64
CA VAL A 40 -1.98 -4.12 5.40
C VAL A 40 -2.33 -2.63 5.32
N PRO A 41 -2.85 -1.96 6.38
CA PRO A 41 -3.15 -0.52 6.30
C PRO A 41 -1.90 0.34 6.06
N ALA A 42 -0.77 -0.02 6.66
CA ALA A 42 0.49 0.70 6.49
C ALA A 42 1.08 0.47 5.10
N PHE A 43 1.04 -0.77 4.61
CA PHE A 43 1.46 -1.13 3.26
C PHE A 43 0.68 -0.36 2.19
N LEU A 44 -0.66 -0.34 2.29
CA LEU A 44 -1.52 0.39 1.34
C LEU A 44 -1.30 1.90 1.40
N ASN A 45 -1.04 2.46 2.59
CA ASN A 45 -0.69 3.88 2.71
C ASN A 45 0.64 4.19 2.02
N GLY A 46 1.66 3.35 2.26
CA GLY A 46 2.97 3.47 1.62
C GLY A 46 2.89 3.30 0.11
N LEU A 47 2.11 2.34 -0.39
CA LEU A 47 1.87 2.14 -1.82
C LEU A 47 1.30 3.41 -2.46
N ARG A 48 0.29 4.03 -1.83
CA ARG A 48 -0.31 5.28 -2.33
C ARG A 48 0.69 6.45 -2.33
N ILE A 49 1.59 6.51 -1.34
CA ILE A 49 2.66 7.51 -1.31
C ILE A 49 3.66 7.26 -2.45
N HIS A 50 4.07 6.00 -2.63
CA HIS A 50 4.98 5.59 -3.69
C HIS A 50 4.42 5.92 -5.08
N LEU A 51 3.18 5.52 -5.37
CA LEU A 51 2.53 5.80 -6.66
C LEU A 51 2.39 7.30 -6.92
N ARG A 52 2.10 8.12 -5.89
CA ARG A 52 2.08 9.58 -6.04
C ARG A 52 3.46 10.16 -6.37
N ALA A 53 4.52 9.60 -5.80
CA ALA A 53 5.88 10.09 -6.01
C ALA A 53 6.47 9.63 -7.34
N ALA A 54 6.31 8.34 -7.68
CA ALA A 54 6.98 7.69 -8.81
C ALA A 54 6.07 7.55 -10.05
N ASN A 55 4.75 7.49 -9.87
CA ASN A 55 3.81 7.13 -10.94
C ASN A 55 2.62 8.10 -11.03
N ALA A 56 2.83 9.39 -10.77
CA ALA A 56 1.79 10.42 -10.83
C ALA A 56 1.08 10.50 -12.19
N ALA A 57 1.81 10.27 -13.29
CA ALA A 57 1.24 10.25 -14.64
C ALA A 57 0.27 9.07 -14.83
N LEU A 58 0.63 7.88 -14.34
CA LEU A 58 -0.23 6.70 -14.37
C LEU A 58 -1.52 6.93 -13.58
N LEU A 59 -1.40 7.51 -12.38
CA LEU A 59 -2.56 7.91 -11.56
C LEU A 59 -3.47 8.91 -12.30
N ALA A 60 -2.89 9.86 -13.03
CA ALA A 60 -3.66 10.80 -13.85
C ALA A 60 -4.39 10.11 -15.01
N THR A 61 -3.75 9.14 -15.67
CA THR A 61 -4.36 8.30 -16.71
C THR A 61 -5.55 7.54 -16.17
N ILE A 62 -5.40 6.81 -15.06
CA ILE A 62 -6.48 6.05 -14.42
C ILE A 62 -7.68 6.95 -14.11
N ARG A 63 -7.42 8.15 -13.56
CA ARG A 63 -8.47 9.13 -13.26
C ARG A 63 -9.18 9.64 -14.51
N SER A 64 -8.44 9.83 -15.61
CA SER A 64 -8.98 10.43 -16.84
C SER A 64 -9.71 9.44 -17.73
N GLU A 65 -9.21 8.20 -17.83
CA GLU A 65 -9.81 7.14 -18.65
C GLU A 65 -11.09 6.62 -17.99
N GLY A 66 -11.11 6.50 -16.66
CA GLY A 66 -12.23 5.91 -15.93
C GLY A 66 -12.36 4.39 -16.12
N GLU A 67 -11.48 3.80 -16.94
CA GLU A 67 -11.29 2.38 -17.17
C GLU A 67 -9.80 2.03 -17.09
N LEU A 68 -9.47 0.75 -16.85
CA LEU A 68 -8.10 0.25 -16.92
C LEU A 68 -7.92 -0.43 -18.27
N SER A 69 -7.29 0.27 -19.22
CA SER A 69 -6.82 -0.37 -20.46
C SER A 69 -5.76 -1.43 -20.14
N GLU A 70 -5.52 -2.38 -21.05
CA GLU A 70 -4.47 -3.41 -20.88
C GLU A 70 -3.08 -2.78 -20.62
N GLN A 71 -2.80 -1.65 -21.26
CA GLN A 71 -1.55 -0.91 -21.05
C GLN A 71 -1.49 -0.27 -19.66
N THR A 72 -2.57 0.37 -19.23
CA THR A 72 -2.70 1.00 -17.90
C THR A 72 -2.61 -0.06 -16.80
N GLU A 73 -3.25 -1.21 -17.00
CA GLU A 73 -3.18 -2.37 -16.09
C GLU A 73 -1.76 -2.91 -15.96
N GLN A 74 -1.06 -3.11 -17.08
CA GLN A 74 0.31 -3.62 -17.07
C GLN A 74 1.26 -2.65 -16.34
N ALA A 75 1.15 -1.34 -16.59
CA ALA A 75 1.92 -0.33 -15.90
C ALA A 75 1.62 -0.29 -14.39
N LEU A 76 0.36 -0.47 -14.00
CA LEU A 76 -0.05 -0.53 -12.59
C LEU A 76 0.50 -1.79 -11.90
N ARG A 77 0.48 -2.93 -12.58
CA ARG A 77 1.08 -4.18 -12.11
C ARG A 77 2.58 -4.05 -11.88
N GLU A 78 3.29 -3.40 -12.80
CA GLU A 78 4.74 -3.16 -12.68
C GLU A 78 5.06 -2.27 -11.48
N ALA A 79 4.36 -1.14 -11.34
CA ALA A 79 4.56 -0.19 -10.24
C ALA A 79 4.25 -0.80 -8.86
N ILE A 80 3.13 -1.52 -8.72
CA ILE A 80 2.78 -2.20 -7.47
C ILE A 80 3.76 -3.34 -7.20
N GLY A 81 4.18 -4.08 -8.23
CA GLY A 81 5.15 -5.15 -8.09
C GLY A 81 6.53 -4.67 -7.65
N GLU A 82 6.98 -3.51 -8.14
CA GLU A 82 8.19 -2.85 -7.66
C GLU A 82 8.10 -2.50 -6.18
N TYR A 83 7.06 -1.75 -5.79
CA TYR A 83 6.81 -1.40 -4.39
C TYR A 83 6.73 -2.63 -3.48
N HIS A 84 6.00 -3.66 -3.91
CA HIS A 84 5.83 -4.91 -3.16
C HIS A 84 7.17 -5.62 -2.94
N ARG A 85 8.01 -5.75 -3.97
CA ARG A 85 9.34 -6.38 -3.83
C ARG A 85 10.22 -5.64 -2.83
N GLU A 86 10.19 -4.31 -2.86
CA GLU A 86 10.96 -3.48 -1.94
C GLU A 86 10.48 -3.58 -0.48
N HIS A 87 9.18 -3.76 -0.26
CA HIS A 87 8.57 -3.64 1.07
C HIS A 87 8.19 -4.98 1.71
N VAL A 88 7.97 -6.04 0.94
CA VAL A 88 7.69 -7.39 1.44
C VAL A 88 8.95 -8.27 1.40
N GLY A 89 9.83 -8.06 0.42
CA GLY A 89 11.15 -8.72 0.37
C GLY A 89 12.08 -8.36 1.55
N ALA A 90 11.79 -7.26 2.25
CA ALA A 90 12.50 -6.84 3.47
C ALA A 90 11.92 -7.46 4.76
N GLU A 91 10.68 -7.98 4.73
CA GLU A 91 9.98 -8.42 5.94
C GLU A 91 10.13 -9.91 6.25
N GLU A 92 10.55 -10.78 5.31
CA GLU A 92 10.99 -12.14 5.67
C GLU A 92 12.21 -12.10 6.61
N GLU A 93 13.11 -11.13 6.47
CA GLU A 93 14.27 -10.96 7.37
C GLU A 93 13.83 -10.44 8.75
N ALA A 94 12.90 -9.48 8.82
CA ALA A 94 12.38 -8.94 10.09
C ALA A 94 11.46 -9.93 10.83
N ALA A 95 10.60 -10.65 10.11
CA ALA A 95 9.69 -11.65 10.67
C ALA A 95 10.42 -12.93 11.08
N SER A 96 11.49 -13.34 10.39
CA SER A 96 12.34 -14.46 10.82
C SER A 96 13.15 -14.13 12.08
N VAL A 97 13.64 -12.89 12.23
CA VAL A 97 14.31 -12.42 13.46
C VAL A 97 13.35 -12.36 14.65
N ALA A 98 12.09 -11.96 14.44
CA ALA A 98 11.07 -11.94 15.49
C ALA A 98 10.56 -13.33 15.90
N ARG A 99 10.86 -14.39 15.13
CA ARG A 99 10.37 -15.76 15.36
C ARG A 99 11.39 -16.67 16.02
N VAL A 100 12.55 -16.19 16.47
CA VAL A 100 13.46 -16.99 17.31
C VAL A 100 12.87 -17.06 18.73
N PRO A 101 12.29 -18.19 19.17
CA PRO A 101 11.99 -18.34 20.59
C PRO A 101 13.32 -18.41 21.33
N ALA A 102 13.42 -17.66 22.43
CA ALA A 102 14.47 -17.84 23.42
C ALA A 102 14.33 -19.25 24.03
N ALA A 103 15.00 -20.23 23.43
CA ALA A 103 15.18 -21.58 23.96
C ALA A 103 16.62 -22.03 23.60
N GLY A 104 17.54 -22.31 24.53
CA GLY A 104 17.44 -22.38 25.97
C GLY A 104 18.66 -21.77 26.65
N ALA A 105 18.39 -20.94 27.64
CA ALA A 105 19.19 -20.94 28.84
C ALA A 105 18.78 -22.16 29.67
N GLU A 106 19.71 -22.66 30.48
CA GLU A 106 19.54 -23.68 31.53
C GLU A 106 19.73 -25.16 31.12
N SER A 107 20.98 -25.62 31.26
CA SER A 107 21.25 -26.78 32.12
C SER A 107 22.69 -26.72 32.65
N ALA A 108 22.81 -26.21 33.89
CA ALA A 108 23.89 -26.60 34.78
C ALA A 108 23.62 -28.03 35.28
N GLY A 109 24.66 -28.87 35.32
CA GLY A 109 24.62 -30.24 35.81
C GLY A 109 25.88 -31.00 35.41
#